data_AF-A0A9E1PZZ6-F1
#
_entry.id   AF-A0A9E1PZZ6-F1
#
_cell.length_a   1.000
_cell.length_b   1.000
_cell.length_c   1.000
_cell.angle_alpha   90.00
_cell.angle_beta   90.00
_cell.angle_gamma   90.00
#
_symmetry.space_group_name_H-M   'P 1'
#
loop_
_entity.id
_entity.type
_entity.pdbx_description
1 polymer ?
#
loop_
_entity_poly.entity_id
_entity_poly.type
_entity_poly.pdbx_seq_one_letter_code
_entity_poly.pdbx_strand_id
1 'polypeptide(L)'
;MARRQHRIMIVESRYYEDIAEELLRGATKALDMAGALYERVTVPGAFEIPAAVKFAVDGAKAGSDAAAFDGFVTLGCVIRGETT
;
A
#
# COMPACT_ATOMS: atom_id res chain seq x y z
N MET A 1 3.74 -21.03 20.20
CA MET A 1 4.18 -20.69 18.82
C MET A 1 4.45 -19.20 18.78
N ALA A 2 5.63 -18.77 18.32
CA ALA A 2 5.91 -17.35 18.14
C ALA A 2 5.05 -16.81 16.98
N ARG A 3 4.31 -15.71 17.21
CA ARG A 3 3.53 -15.07 16.16
C ARG A 3 4.50 -14.36 15.20
N ARG A 4 4.58 -14.82 13.95
CA ARG A 4 5.38 -14.14 12.92
C ARG A 4 4.81 -12.74 12.67
N GLN A 5 5.67 -11.72 12.58
CA GLN A 5 5.25 -10.37 12.19
C GLN A 5 4.80 -10.38 10.72
N HIS A 6 3.65 -9.76 10.45
CA HIS A 6 3.13 -9.61 9.09
C HIS A 6 3.89 -8.50 8.36
N ARG A 7 4.19 -8.71 7.07
CA ARG A 7 4.80 -7.70 6.19
C ARG A 7 3.75 -7.19 5.21
N ILE A 8 3.41 -5.91 5.29
CA ILE A 8 2.35 -5.28 4.51
C ILE A 8 2.95 -4.29 3.50
N MET A 9 2.51 -4.34 2.25
CA MET A 9 2.83 -3.30 1.28
C MET A 9 1.73 -2.24 1.27
N ILE A 10 2.11 -0.98 1.50
CA ILE A 10 1.25 0.18 1.32
C ILE A 10 1.47 0.70 -0.10
N VAL A 11 0.40 0.72 -0.90
CA VAL A 11 0.41 1.34 -2.23
C VAL A 11 -0.47 2.57 -2.17
N GLU A 12 0.11 3.76 -2.29
CA GLU A 12 -0.64 5.00 -2.19
C GLU A 12 -0.59 5.83 -3.47
N SER A 13 -1.71 6.48 -3.79
CA SER A 13 -1.75 7.56 -4.78
C SER A 13 -1.78 8.92 -4.09
N ARG A 14 -0.97 9.86 -4.58
CA ARG A 14 -0.81 11.20 -3.99
C ARG A 14 -1.33 12.31 -4.90
N TYR A 15 -2.51 12.13 -5.50
CA TYR A 15 -3.15 13.20 -6.28
C TYR A 15 -3.62 14.36 -5.38
N TYR A 16 -4.12 14.04 -4.18
CA TYR A 16 -4.46 15.01 -3.13
C TYR A 16 -3.54 14.78 -1.93
N GLU A 17 -2.45 15.54 -1.85
CA GLU A 17 -1.36 15.27 -0.89
C GLU A 17 -1.79 15.30 0.57
N ASP A 18 -2.56 16.31 0.99
CA ASP A 18 -3.02 16.44 2.38
C ASP A 18 -3.90 15.25 2.80
N ILE A 19 -4.78 14.81 1.90
CA ILE A 19 -5.65 13.65 2.15
C ILE A 19 -4.82 12.38 2.19
N ALA A 20 -3.88 12.21 1.27
CA ALA A 20 -3.00 11.05 1.23
C ALA A 20 -2.16 10.93 2.52
N GLU A 21 -1.70 12.05 3.07
CA GLU A 21 -0.93 12.07 4.31
C GLU A 21 -1.77 11.62 5.53
N GLU A 22 -3.01 12.08 5.65
CA GLU A 22 -3.88 11.67 6.74
C GLU A 22 -4.33 10.20 6.60
N LEU A 23 -4.56 9.73 5.37
CA LEU A 23 -4.81 8.31 5.09
C LEU A 23 -3.61 7.44 5.48
N LEU A 24 -2.41 7.85 5.09
CA LEU A 24 -1.18 7.15 5.42
C LEU A 24 -0.96 7.10 6.93
N ARG A 25 -1.14 8.24 7.63
CA ARG A 25 -1.02 8.31 9.09
C ARG A 25 -1.98 7.35 9.79
N GLY A 26 -3.23 7.28 9.32
CA GLY A 26 -4.21 6.33 9.86
C GLY A 26 -3.81 4.88 9.64
N ALA A 27 -3.35 4.55 8.42
CA ALA A 27 -2.93 3.21 8.05
C ALA A 27 -1.69 2.74 8.83
N THR A 28 -0.63 3.55 8.89
CA THR A 28 0.61 3.19 9.60
C THR A 28 0.35 3.04 11.10
N LYS A 29 -0.44 3.94 11.71
CA LYS A 29 -0.84 3.79 13.12
C LYS A 29 -1.53 2.46 13.41
N ALA A 30 -2.43 2.01 12.52
CA ALA A 30 -3.11 0.73 12.68
C ALA A 30 -2.15 -0.46 12.54
N LEU A 31 -1.20 -0.39 11.59
CA LEU A 31 -0.18 -1.42 11.38
C LEU A 31 0.82 -1.50 12.54
N ASP A 32 1.24 -0.35 13.08
CA ASP A 32 2.09 -0.26 14.27
C ASP A 32 1.43 -0.90 15.48
N MET A 33 0.14 -0.59 15.72
CA MET A 33 -0.65 -1.20 16.79
C MET A 33 -0.79 -2.72 16.62
N ALA A 34 -0.78 -3.21 15.38
CA ALA A 34 -0.82 -4.64 15.07
C ALA A 34 0.55 -5.33 15.15
N GLY A 35 1.65 -4.57 15.32
CA GLY A 35 3.02 -5.10 15.29
C GLY A 35 3.43 -5.62 13.91
N ALA A 36 2.89 -5.04 12.84
CA ALA A 36 3.22 -5.39 11.46
C ALA A 36 4.36 -4.52 10.93
N LEU A 37 5.22 -5.11 10.10
CA LEU A 37 6.18 -4.38 9.29
C LEU A 37 5.50 -3.91 8.02
N TYR A 38 5.92 -2.76 7.48
CA TYR A 38 5.39 -2.29 6.21
C TYR A 38 6.41 -1.55 5.36
N GLU A 39 6.18 -1.62 4.05
CA GLU A 39 6.90 -0.88 3.02
C GLU A 39 5.90 -0.01 2.24
N ARG A 40 6.37 1.04 1.58
CA ARG A 40 5.51 2.00 0.88
C ARG A 40 5.98 2.20 -0.56
N VAL A 41 5.03 2.16 -1.48
CA VAL A 41 5.20 2.57 -2.88
C VAL A 41 4.19 3.67 -3.18
N THR A 42 4.64 4.71 -3.88
CA THR A 42 3.80 5.81 -4.34
C THR A 42 3.54 5.68 -5.83
N VAL A 43 2.31 5.90 -6.26
CA VAL A 43 1.88 5.96 -7.67
C VAL A 43 1.22 7.30 -7.98
N PRO A 44 1.14 7.71 -9.26
CA PRO A 44 0.57 9.01 -9.64
C PRO A 44 -0.91 9.17 -9.26
N GLY A 45 -1.74 8.16 -9.50
CA GLY A 45 -3.18 8.21 -9.30
C GLY A 45 -3.75 6.88 -8.80
N ALA A 46 -5.03 6.89 -8.43
CA ALA A 46 -5.72 5.68 -7.96
C ALA A 46 -5.81 4.59 -9.05
N PHE A 47 -5.73 4.98 -10.32
CA PHE A 47 -5.80 4.07 -11.46
C PHE A 47 -4.57 3.15 -11.57
N GLU A 48 -3.41 3.61 -11.12
CA GLU A 48 -2.17 2.84 -11.16
C GLU A 48 -2.02 1.84 -10.00
N ILE A 49 -2.83 1.97 -8.94
CA ILE A 49 -2.74 1.11 -7.73
C ILE A 49 -2.84 -0.39 -8.08
N PRO A 50 -3.82 -0.87 -8.87
CA PRO A 50 -3.93 -2.30 -9.18
C PRO A 50 -2.70 -2.84 -9.93
N ALA A 51 -2.13 -2.04 -10.84
CA ALA A 51 -0.93 -2.41 -11.58
C ALA A 51 0.29 -2.51 -10.65
N ALA A 52 0.47 -1.56 -9.74
CA ALA A 52 1.54 -1.60 -8.74
C ALA A 52 1.44 -2.82 -7.81
N VAL A 53 0.24 -3.16 -7.35
CA VAL A 53 0.00 -4.39 -6.57
C VAL A 53 0.37 -5.63 -7.39
N LYS A 54 -0.05 -5.70 -8.65
CA LYS A 54 0.29 -6.81 -9.55
C LYS A 54 1.80 -6.96 -9.73
N PHE A 55 2.52 -5.86 -9.94
CA PHE A 55 3.99 -5.91 -10.08
C PHE A 55 4.68 -6.40 -8.81
N ALA A 56 4.22 -6.00 -7.62
CA ALA A 56 4.75 -6.51 -6.36
C ALA A 56 4.51 -8.03 -6.20
N VAL A 57 3.32 -8.51 -6.56
CA VAL A 57 2.98 -9.94 -6.52
C VAL A 57 3.80 -10.75 -7.53
N ASP A 58 3.93 -10.26 -8.76
CA ASP A 58 4.67 -10.96 -9.81
C ASP A 58 6.18 -10.97 -9.53
N GLY A 59 6.74 -9.88 -8.98
CA GLY A 59 8.12 -9.82 -8.53
C GLY A 59 8.44 -10.86 -7.45
N ALA A 60 7.58 -10.98 -6.43
CA ALA A 60 7.74 -11.98 -5.38
C ALA A 60 7.70 -13.43 -5.92
N LYS A 61 6.89 -13.70 -6.95
CA LYS A 61 6.85 -15.02 -7.61
C LYS A 61 8.10 -15.34 -8.43
N ALA A 62 8.74 -14.31 -9.00
CA ALA A 62 9.94 -14.46 -9.83
C ALA A 62 11.21 -14.77 -9.02
N GLY A 63 11.11 -14.93 -7.69
CA GLY A 63 12.23 -15.30 -6.84
C GLY A 63 13.17 -14.14 -6.52
N SER A 64 12.70 -12.89 -6.66
CA SER A 64 13.44 -11.74 -6.12
C SER A 64 13.63 -11.89 -4.61
N ASP A 65 14.77 -11.46 -4.06
CA ASP A 65 15.05 -11.44 -2.61
C ASP A 65 14.04 -10.61 -1.78
N ALA A 66 13.13 -9.89 -2.45
CA ALA A 66 11.95 -9.30 -1.82
C ALA A 66 11.02 -10.42 -1.33
N ALA A 67 11.12 -10.76 -0.04
CA ALA A 67 10.20 -11.70 0.57
C ALA A 67 8.73 -11.24 0.35
N ALA A 68 7.86 -12.20 0.04
CA ALA A 68 6.46 -11.94 -0.28
C ALA A 68 5.76 -11.16 0.85
N PHE A 69 4.90 -10.22 0.47
CA PHE A 69 4.03 -9.50 1.39
C PHE A 69 2.88 -10.41 1.83
N ASP A 70 2.51 -10.31 3.10
CA ASP A 70 1.36 -11.01 3.69
C ASP A 70 0.03 -10.35 3.32
N GLY A 71 0.08 -9.10 2.87
CA GLY A 71 -1.08 -8.33 2.47
C GLY A 71 -0.72 -6.97 1.91
N PHE A 72 -1.74 -6.28 1.40
CA PHE A 72 -1.64 -4.95 0.82
C PHE A 72 -2.64 -4.01 1.48
N VAL A 73 -2.24 -2.76 1.69
CA VAL A 73 -3.13 -1.65 2.04
C VAL A 73 -3.03 -0.64 0.91
N THR A 74 -4.13 -0.39 0.21
CA THR A 74 -4.16 0.54 -0.91
C THR A 74 -4.83 1.83 -0.49
N LEU A 75 -4.15 2.97 -0.67
CA LEU A 75 -4.63 4.28 -0.26
C LEU A 75 -4.79 5.18 -1.49
N GLY A 76 -5.92 5.83 -1.61
CA GLY A 76 -6.17 6.78 -2.68
C GLY A 76 -7.43 7.58 -2.41
N CYS A 77 -7.46 8.80 -2.93
CA CYS A 77 -8.62 9.68 -2.83
C CYS A 77 -9.11 10.03 -4.22
N VAL A 78 -10.39 9.81 -4.48
CA VAL A 78 -11.08 10.22 -5.71
C VAL A 78 -12.24 11.10 -5.31
N ILE A 79 -12.20 12.36 -5.74
CA ILE A 79 -13.25 13.34 -5.52
C ILE A 79 -14.00 13.50 -6.84
N ARG A 80 -15.33 13.37 -6.81
CA ARG A 80 -16.15 13.47 -8.01
C ARG A 80 -16.09 14.90 -8.55
N GLY A 81 -15.52 15.05 -9.74
CA GLY A 81 -15.62 16.27 -10.55
C GLY A 81 -16.73 16.15 -11.61
N GLU A 82 -16.61 16.96 -12.66
CA GLU A 82 -17.58 17.02 -13.76
C GLU A 82 -17.39 15.89 -14.79
N THR A 83 -16.29 15.15 -14.73
CA THR A 83 -15.96 14.08 -15.66
C THR A 83 -16.63 12.75 -15.30
N THR A 84 -16.60 11.80 -16.25
CA THR A 84 -17.07 10.42 -16.08
C THR A 84 -15.88 9.48 -16.00
#